data_AF-A0AAX6TLJ1-F1
#
_entry.id   AF-A0AAX6TLJ1-F1
#
_cell.length_a   1.000
_cell.length_b   1.000
_cell.length_c   1.000
_cell.angle_alpha   90.00
_cell.angle_beta   90.00
_cell.angle_gamma   90.00
#
_symmetry.space_group_name_H-M   'P 1'
#
loop_
_entity.id
_entity.type
_entity.pdbx_description
1 polymer ?
#
loop_
_entity_poly.entity_id
_entity_poly.type
_entity_poly.pdbx_seq_one_letter_code
_entity_poly.pdbx_strand_id
1 'polypeptide(L)'
;MIPEEKKAMQQEIANQKGVSCRAQGWKVHLCAAQLLQLTNLEHDIFERLSNLQEGIIPKKKAAIDDDLHRINELIQGNMQRCKLVMDQISEARDSMLKVLDHKDRVLKLLNKNGTVKKVSKLKRKEKV
;
A
#
# COMPACT_ATOMS: atom_id res chain seq x y z
N MET A 1 -22.78 29.04 -6.39
CA MET A 1 -21.91 29.15 -7.58
C MET A 1 -20.49 28.83 -7.15
N ILE A 2 -19.72 28.02 -7.89
CA ILE A 2 -18.31 27.76 -7.57
C ILE A 2 -17.50 29.03 -7.95
N PRO A 3 -16.63 29.57 -7.08
CA PRO A 3 -15.78 30.71 -7.41
C PRO A 3 -14.93 30.44 -8.66
N GLU A 4 -14.76 31.44 -9.53
CA GLU A 4 -13.98 31.33 -10.79
C GLU A 4 -12.57 30.79 -10.56
N GLU A 5 -11.88 31.24 -9.51
CA GLU A 5 -10.54 30.76 -9.11
C GLU A 5 -10.51 29.25 -8.85
N LYS A 6 -11.56 28.72 -8.21
CA LYS A 6 -11.68 27.29 -7.92
C LYS A 6 -11.93 26.47 -9.18
N LYS A 7 -12.58 27.03 -10.21
CA LYS A 7 -12.71 26.37 -11.53
C LYS A 7 -11.38 26.35 -12.27
N ALA A 8 -10.65 27.46 -12.28
CA ALA A 8 -9.34 27.58 -12.93
C ALA A 8 -8.34 26.57 -12.35
N MET A 9 -8.27 26.48 -11.02
CA MET A 9 -7.42 25.49 -10.32
C MET A 9 -7.81 24.04 -10.68
N GLN A 10 -9.10 23.71 -10.73
CA GLN A 10 -9.52 22.35 -11.12
C GLN A 10 -9.15 22.01 -12.56
N GLN A 11 -9.24 22.98 -13.47
CA GLN A 11 -8.86 22.82 -14.87
C GLN A 11 -7.34 22.65 -15.03
N GLU A 12 -6.54 23.41 -14.27
CA GLU A 12 -5.09 23.25 -14.24
C GLU A 12 -4.69 21.84 -13.81
N ILE A 13 -5.26 21.34 -12.71
CA ILE A 13 -5.01 19.97 -12.21
C ILE A 13 -5.40 18.92 -13.27
N ALA A 14 -6.57 19.07 -13.90
CA ALA A 14 -7.07 18.14 -14.90
C ALA A 14 -6.23 18.11 -16.18
N ASN A 15 -5.53 19.20 -16.50
CA ASN A 15 -4.66 19.29 -17.67
C ASN A 15 -3.23 18.80 -17.42
N GLN A 16 -2.86 18.44 -16.18
CA GLN A 16 -1.54 17.90 -15.88
C GLN A 16 -1.29 16.59 -16.65
N LYS A 17 -0.12 16.50 -17.29
CA LYS A 17 0.28 15.32 -18.07
C LYS A 17 0.24 14.07 -17.19
N GLY A 18 -0.51 13.05 -17.64
CA GLY A 18 -0.60 11.77 -16.97
C GLY A 18 -1.41 11.77 -15.66
N VAL A 19 -2.14 12.84 -15.33
CA VAL A 19 -2.96 12.90 -14.11
C VAL A 19 -3.97 11.76 -14.02
N SER A 20 -4.66 11.43 -15.12
CA SER A 20 -5.62 10.32 -15.17
C SER A 20 -4.95 8.96 -14.96
N CYS A 21 -3.70 8.79 -15.41
CA CYS A 21 -2.91 7.58 -15.18
C CYS A 21 -2.46 7.47 -13.72
N ARG A 22 -1.97 8.57 -13.12
CA ARG A 22 -1.62 8.60 -11.70
C ARG A 22 -2.84 8.35 -10.80
N ALA A 23 -3.99 8.91 -11.17
CA ALA A 23 -5.26 8.68 -10.48
C ALA A 23 -5.74 7.22 -10.53
N GLN A 24 -5.24 6.39 -11.46
CA GLN A 24 -5.50 4.94 -11.42
C GLN A 24 -4.87 4.25 -10.19
N GLY A 25 -3.93 4.91 -9.51
CA GLY A 25 -3.39 4.40 -8.25
C GLY A 25 -2.38 3.26 -8.39
N TRP A 26 -1.79 3.04 -9.57
CA TRP A 26 -0.87 1.90 -9.80
C TRP A 26 0.31 1.85 -8.80
N LYS A 27 0.82 3.01 -8.36
CA LYS A 27 1.87 3.08 -7.33
C LYS A 27 1.36 2.65 -5.96
N VAL A 28 0.12 2.96 -5.64
CA VAL A 28 -0.55 2.56 -4.39
C VAL A 28 -0.74 1.04 -4.39
N HIS A 29 -1.22 0.47 -5.51
CA HIS A 29 -1.30 -0.97 -5.67
C HIS A 29 0.06 -1.67 -5.59
N LEU A 30 1.09 -1.10 -6.22
CA LEU A 30 2.45 -1.65 -6.14
C LEU A 30 2.95 -1.66 -4.70
N CYS A 31 2.80 -0.54 -3.98
CA CYS A 31 3.21 -0.45 -2.57
C CYS A 31 2.42 -1.43 -1.68
N ALA A 32 1.11 -1.56 -1.89
CA ALA A 32 0.29 -2.54 -1.18
C ALA A 32 0.75 -3.98 -1.42
N ALA A 33 1.17 -4.32 -2.65
CA ALA A 33 1.75 -5.62 -2.95
C ALA A 33 3.10 -5.84 -2.26
N GLN A 34 3.94 -4.81 -2.19
CA GLN A 34 5.22 -4.86 -1.45
C GLN A 34 5.00 -5.04 0.05
N LEU A 35 4.00 -4.39 0.65
CA LEU A 35 3.64 -4.58 2.05
C LEU A 35 3.18 -6.02 2.33
N LEU A 36 2.41 -6.63 1.41
CA LEU A 36 2.03 -8.05 1.53
C LEU A 36 3.26 -8.97 1.51
N GLN A 37 4.23 -8.70 0.64
CA GLN A 37 5.49 -9.46 0.62
C GLN A 37 6.25 -9.31 1.94
N LEU A 38 6.27 -8.11 2.52
CA LEU A 38 6.91 -7.89 3.81
C LEU A 38 6.22 -8.68 4.94
N THR A 39 4.89 -8.73 4.96
CA THR A 39 4.13 -9.57 5.91
C THR A 39 4.50 -11.05 5.76
N ASN A 40 4.65 -11.56 4.53
CA ASN A 40 5.06 -12.95 4.31
C ASN A 40 6.47 -13.22 4.83
N LEU A 41 7.42 -12.30 4.60
CA LEU A 41 8.78 -12.43 5.14
C LEU A 41 8.79 -12.40 6.67
N GLU A 42 7.97 -11.55 7.29
CA GLU A 42 7.82 -11.51 8.74
C GLU A 42 7.21 -12.81 9.28
N HIS A 43 6.26 -13.41 8.55
CA HIS A 43 5.72 -14.72 8.86
C HIS A 43 6.78 -15.82 8.81
N ASP A 44 7.65 -15.83 7.81
CA ASP A 44 8.77 -16.79 7.73
C ASP A 44 9.71 -16.67 8.95
N ILE A 45 9.96 -15.45 9.44
CA ILE A 45 10.74 -15.22 10.66
C ILE A 45 10.00 -15.77 11.88
N PHE A 46 8.70 -15.52 11.98
CA PHE A 46 7.86 -16.06 13.05
C PHE A 46 7.89 -17.60 13.09
N GLU A 47 7.79 -18.28 11.95
CA GLU A 47 7.86 -19.75 11.87
C GLU A 47 9.24 -20.26 12.30
N ARG A 48 10.34 -19.58 11.92
CA ARG A 48 11.69 -19.93 12.38
C ARG A 48 11.83 -19.79 13.90
N LEU A 49 11.25 -18.74 14.49
CA LEU A 49 11.24 -18.55 15.94
C LEU A 49 10.41 -19.64 16.64
N SER A 50 9.27 -20.04 16.04
CA SER A 50 8.43 -21.13 16.55
C SER A 50 9.19 -22.45 16.58
N ASN A 51 9.85 -22.81 15.46
CA ASN A 51 10.68 -24.01 15.39
C ASN A 51 11.86 -23.98 16.39
N LEU A 52 12.49 -22.81 16.57
CA LEU A 52 13.56 -22.64 17.55
C LEU A 52 13.03 -22.84 18.98
N GLN A 53 11.85 -22.30 19.29
CA GLN A 53 11.20 -22.45 20.59
C GLN A 53 10.94 -23.93 20.93
N GLU A 54 10.37 -24.68 19.99
CA GLU A 54 10.09 -26.11 20.17
C GLU A 54 11.35 -26.93 20.46
N GLY A 55 12.48 -26.55 19.86
CA GLY A 55 13.77 -27.19 20.09
C GLY A 55 14.39 -26.91 21.47
N ILE A 56 14.01 -25.80 22.12
CA ILE A 56 14.55 -25.36 23.41
C ILE A 56 13.76 -25.94 24.59
N ILE A 57 12.48 -26.28 24.41
CA ILE A 57 11.66 -26.86 25.48
C ILE A 57 12.25 -28.22 25.92
N PRO A 58 12.69 -28.37 27.19
CA PRO A 58 13.31 -29.61 27.63
C PRO A 58 12.30 -30.77 27.60
N LYS A 59 12.61 -31.84 26.85
CA LYS A 59 11.78 -33.06 26.79
C LYS A 59 11.77 -33.88 28.08
N LYS A 60 12.64 -33.57 29.04
CA LYS A 60 12.68 -34.16 30.39
C LYS A 60 12.84 -33.05 31.41
N LYS A 61 12.17 -33.18 32.56
CA LYS A 61 12.36 -32.34 33.76
C LYS A 61 13.79 -32.51 34.31
N ALA A 62 14.78 -31.98 33.60
CA ALA A 62 16.02 -31.55 34.24
C ALA A 62 15.74 -30.17 34.85
N ALA A 63 16.49 -29.81 35.90
CA ALA A 63 16.46 -28.45 36.45
C ALA A 63 16.54 -27.47 35.27
N ILE A 64 15.51 -26.63 35.11
CA ILE A 64 15.45 -25.66 34.03
C ILE A 64 16.65 -24.74 34.25
N ASP A 65 17.58 -24.78 33.32
CA ASP A 65 18.69 -23.84 33.27
C ASP A 65 18.09 -22.43 33.14
N ASP A 66 18.38 -21.54 34.09
CA ASP A 66 17.85 -20.18 34.12
C ASP A 66 18.15 -19.43 32.81
N ASP A 67 19.28 -19.76 32.15
CA ASP A 67 19.64 -19.21 30.85
C ASP A 67 18.71 -19.73 29.73
N LEU A 68 18.33 -21.02 29.75
CA LEU A 68 17.34 -21.56 28.79
C LEU A 68 15.96 -20.92 28.99
N HIS A 69 15.56 -20.69 30.23
CA HIS A 69 14.31 -20.00 30.52
C HIS A 69 14.34 -18.57 29.96
N ARG A 70 15.43 -17.83 30.20
CA ARG A 70 15.62 -16.47 29.68
C ARG A 70 15.62 -16.42 28.15
N ILE A 71 16.25 -17.38 27.50
CA ILE A 71 16.25 -17.48 26.02
C ILE A 71 14.82 -17.71 25.51
N ASN A 72 14.06 -18.60 26.15
CA ASN A 72 12.67 -18.88 25.76
C ASN A 72 11.77 -17.62 25.90
N GLU A 73 11.92 -16.85 26.97
CA GLU A 73 11.18 -15.58 27.14
C GLU A 73 11.53 -14.57 26.03
N LEU A 74 12.82 -14.47 25.67
CA LEU A 74 13.24 -13.60 24.57
C LEU A 74 12.64 -14.04 23.22
N ILE A 75 12.57 -15.35 22.96
CA ILE A 75 11.94 -15.88 21.75
C ILE A 75 10.46 -15.55 21.73
N GLN A 76 9.73 -15.79 22.82
CA GLN A 76 8.31 -15.44 22.94
C GLN A 76 8.07 -13.94 22.70
N GLY A 77 8.91 -13.08 23.29
CA GLY A 77 8.83 -11.63 23.06
C GLY A 77 9.08 -11.23 21.61
N ASN A 78 10.00 -11.91 20.91
CA ASN A 78 10.19 -11.69 19.46
C ASN A 78 8.97 -12.16 18.66
N MET A 79 8.40 -13.32 18.98
CA MET A 79 7.21 -13.86 18.31
C MET A 79 6.01 -12.93 18.44
N GLN A 80 5.80 -12.34 19.62
CA GLN A 80 4.76 -11.33 19.83
C GLN A 80 4.99 -10.07 18.99
N ARG A 81 6.25 -9.61 18.90
CA ARG A 81 6.62 -8.47 18.04
C ARG A 81 6.36 -8.77 16.57
N CYS A 82 6.70 -9.97 16.09
CA CYS A 82 6.39 -10.37 14.71
C CYS A 82 4.89 -10.30 14.42
N LYS A 83 4.05 -10.83 15.33
CA LYS A 83 2.58 -10.74 15.20
C LYS A 83 2.10 -9.29 15.10
N LEU A 84 2.55 -8.44 16.02
CA LEU A 84 2.19 -7.01 16.02
C LEU A 84 2.60 -6.32 14.70
N VAL A 85 3.81 -6.58 14.21
CA VAL A 85 4.31 -6.01 12.95
C VAL A 85 3.48 -6.50 11.77
N MET A 86 3.17 -7.79 11.68
CA MET A 86 2.32 -8.35 10.63
C MET A 86 0.92 -7.70 10.61
N ASP A 87 0.30 -7.52 11.78
CA ASP A 87 -1.01 -6.87 11.93
C ASP A 87 -0.95 -5.41 11.47
N GLN A 88 0.04 -4.65 11.94
CA GLN A 88 0.21 -3.23 11.60
C GLN A 88 0.50 -3.01 10.12
N ILE A 89 1.33 -3.86 9.50
CA ILE A 89 1.59 -3.80 8.06
C ILE A 89 0.31 -4.09 7.27
N SER A 90 -0.49 -5.06 7.72
CA SER A 90 -1.77 -5.39 7.08
C SER A 90 -2.77 -4.24 7.18
N GLU A 91 -2.89 -3.62 8.35
CA GLU A 91 -3.75 -2.45 8.56
C GLU A 91 -3.31 -1.24 7.73
N ALA A 92 -1.99 -0.98 7.67
CA ALA A 92 -1.42 0.09 6.87
C ALA A 92 -1.69 -0.14 5.36
N ARG A 93 -1.56 -1.38 4.89
CA ARG A 93 -1.87 -1.79 3.51
C ARG A 93 -3.35 -1.53 3.19
N ASP A 94 -4.25 -1.93 4.07
CA ASP A 94 -5.69 -1.77 3.84
C ASP A 94 -6.10 -0.28 3.86
N SER A 95 -5.53 0.49 4.79
CA SER A 95 -5.72 1.95 4.86
C SER A 95 -5.20 2.66 3.61
N MET A 96 -4.07 2.21 3.06
CA MET A 96 -3.51 2.73 1.82
C MET A 96 -4.43 2.48 0.61
N LEU A 97 -5.06 1.30 0.52
CA LEU A 97 -5.98 0.97 -0.57
C LEU A 97 -7.28 1.78 -0.52
N LYS A 98 -7.79 2.11 0.68
CA LYS A 98 -9.00 2.94 0.85
C LYS A 98 -8.90 4.31 0.18
N VAL A 99 -7.69 4.86 0.01
CA VAL A 99 -7.49 6.13 -0.73
C VAL A 99 -8.03 6.04 -2.17
N LEU A 100 -8.10 4.84 -2.74
CA LEU A 100 -8.60 4.60 -4.10
C LEU A 100 -10.12 4.40 -4.17
N ASP A 101 -10.85 4.37 -3.05
CA ASP A 101 -12.33 4.24 -3.04
C ASP A 101 -13.01 5.40 -3.80
N HIS A 102 -12.34 6.55 -3.86
CA HIS A 102 -12.83 7.74 -4.56
C HIS A 102 -12.35 7.81 -6.02
N LYS A 103 -11.62 6.82 -6.53
CA LYS A 103 -10.98 6.82 -7.86
C LYS A 103 -11.95 7.23 -8.95
N ASP A 104 -13.11 6.59 -9.06
CA ASP A 104 -14.05 6.85 -10.15
C ASP A 104 -14.63 8.26 -10.09
N ARG A 105 -14.85 8.79 -8.89
CA ARG A 105 -15.28 10.17 -8.69
C ARG A 105 -14.19 11.15 -9.13
N VAL A 106 -12.94 10.89 -8.75
CA VAL A 106 -11.78 11.70 -9.17
C VAL A 106 -11.62 11.66 -10.69
N LEU A 107 -11.67 10.48 -11.31
CA LEU A 107 -11.58 10.34 -12.77
C LEU A 107 -12.71 11.08 -13.50
N LYS A 108 -13.95 11.00 -12.99
CA LYS A 108 -15.08 11.78 -13.54
C LYS A 108 -14.82 13.29 -13.46
N LEU A 109 -14.26 13.79 -12.35
CA LEU A 109 -13.92 15.21 -12.20
C LEU A 109 -12.78 15.62 -13.14
N LEU A 110 -11.72 14.82 -13.24
CA LEU A 110 -10.62 15.08 -14.17
C LEU A 110 -11.11 15.15 -15.62
N ASN A 111 -11.99 14.22 -16.04
CA ASN A 111 -12.54 14.23 -17.39
C ASN A 111 -13.50 15.40 -17.66
N LYS A 112 -14.24 15.87 -16.64
CA LYS A 112 -15.14 17.03 -16.74
C LYS A 112 -14.39 18.36 -16.82
N ASN A 113 -13.28 18.47 -16.11
CA ASN A 113 -12.51 19.70 -15.97
C ASN A 113 -11.32 19.78 -16.91
N GLY A 114 -10.91 18.66 -17.51
CA GLY A 114 -9.92 18.64 -18.56
C GLY A 114 -10.38 19.41 -19.78
N THR A 115 -9.47 20.12 -20.43
CA THR A 115 -9.78 20.76 -21.71
C THR A 115 -10.15 19.67 -22.72
N VAL A 116 -11.36 19.76 -23.29
CA VAL A 116 -11.65 19.10 -24.56
C VAL A 116 -10.63 19.67 -25.54
N LYS A 117 -9.55 18.94 -25.81
CA LYS A 117 -8.80 19.18 -27.04
C LYS A 117 -9.84 19.10 -28.14
N LYS A 118 -10.21 20.25 -28.70
CA LYS A 118 -10.97 20.29 -29.95
C LYS A 118 -10.21 19.36 -30.88
N VAL A 119 -10.80 18.20 -31.14
CA VAL A 119 -10.36 17.32 -32.20
C VAL A 119 -10.21 18.23 -33.42
N SER A 120 -9.00 18.26 -33.93
CA SER A 120 -8.57 19.01 -35.10
C SER A 120 -9.53 18.78 -36.27
N LYS A 121 -10.59 19.58 -36.34
CA LYS A 121 -11.31 19.85 -37.59
C LYS A 121 -10.58 20.98 -38.29
N LEU A 122 -9.40 20.69 -38.83
CA LEU A 122 -8.89 21.39 -40.01
C LEU A 122 -9.16 20.47 -41.21
N LYS A 123 -10.40 20.53 -41.69
CA LYS A 123 -10.70 20.21 -43.10
C LYS A 123 -10.27 21.40 -43.96
N ARG A 124 -9.81 21.11 -45.18
CA ARG A 124 -9.49 21.99 -46.34
C ARG A 124 -8.16 22.76 -46.25
N LYS A 125 -7.29 22.70 -47.27
CA LYS A 125 -7.56 22.70 -48.72
C LYS A 125 -6.62 21.78 -49.52
N GLU A 126 -7.20 21.06 -50.49
CA GLU A 126 -6.54 20.69 -51.74
C GLU A 126 -5.97 21.95 -52.42
N LYS A 127 -4.74 21.85 -52.91
CA LYS A 127 -4.24 22.52 -54.12
C LYS A 127 -2.88 21.92 -54.48
N VAL A 128 -2.88 21.02 -55.46
CA VAL A 128 -1.81 20.84 -56.45
C VAL A 128 -2.50 20.78 -57.79
#